data_AF-A0A2V6GIK5-F1
#
_entry.id   AF-A0A2V6GIK5-F1
#
_cell.length_a   1.000
_cell.length_b   1.000
_cell.length_c   1.000
_cell.angle_alpha   90.00
_cell.angle_beta   90.00
_cell.angle_gamma   90.00
#
_symmetry.space_group_name_H-M   'P 1'
#
loop_
_entity.id
_entity.type
_entity.pdbx_description
1 polymer ?
#
loop_
_entity_poly.entity_id
_entity_poly.type
_entity_poly.pdbx_seq_one_letter_code
_entity_poly.pdbx_strand_id
1 'polypeptide(L)'
;DVPEGESEIVAGHMTEYSGFKYATFFMAEYIGMFAISGLGVTLFLGGWHAPVHFLEFIPSYAWFFVKLSILLFVYIWLRGTLPRTRVDQIMNFAWKFMLPMAFTCVIAAAVWHYTGRGLRGWLWSLGVIAVVYVTLSILLDTRRKFAPRTYRFAE
;
A
#
# COMPACT_ATOMS: atom_id res chain seq x y z
N ASP A 1 1.51 -12.63 2.23
CA ASP A 1 1.40 -13.72 3.24
C ASP A 1 0.02 -13.80 3.89
N VAL A 2 -1.06 -13.55 3.14
CA VAL A 2 -2.43 -13.66 3.66
C VAL A 2 -3.04 -15.07 3.48
N PRO A 3 -2.73 -15.83 2.41
CA PRO A 3 -3.25 -17.20 2.22
C PRO A 3 -2.24 -18.33 2.51
N GLU A 4 -1.04 -18.04 3.01
CA GLU A 4 0.03 -19.04 3.23
C GLU A 4 0.14 -19.52 4.68
N GLY A 5 -0.88 -19.26 5.49
CA GLY A 5 -0.92 -19.74 6.87
C GLY A 5 -1.08 -21.24 6.90
N GLU A 6 0.01 -21.96 7.17
CA GLU A 6 0.03 -23.40 7.47
C GLU A 6 -1.00 -23.84 8.52
N SER A 7 -1.46 -22.89 9.36
CA SER A 7 -2.46 -23.08 10.40
C SER A 7 -3.91 -22.69 10.04
N GLU A 8 -4.19 -22.02 8.91
CA GLU A 8 -5.52 -21.39 8.72
C GLU A 8 -6.22 -21.71 7.40
N ILE A 9 -5.50 -21.77 6.26
CA ILE A 9 -5.95 -22.35 4.98
C ILE A 9 -4.67 -22.73 4.20
N VAL A 10 -4.50 -24.01 3.88
CA VAL A 10 -3.35 -24.55 3.12
C VAL A 10 -3.16 -23.74 1.83
N ALA A 11 -1.90 -23.37 1.51
CA ALA A 11 -1.39 -22.38 0.53
C ALA A 11 -1.95 -22.40 -0.92
N GLY A 12 -3.28 -22.42 -1.07
CA GLY A 12 -4.08 -22.35 -2.28
C GLY A 12 -3.47 -23.05 -3.49
N HIS A 13 -3.04 -22.25 -4.45
CA HIS A 13 -2.48 -22.71 -5.71
C HIS A 13 -1.09 -23.34 -5.56
N MET A 14 -0.34 -23.07 -4.49
CA MET A 14 1.04 -23.54 -4.35
C MET A 14 1.14 -24.99 -3.90
N THR A 15 0.07 -25.56 -3.36
CA THR A 15 0.10 -26.92 -2.77
C THR A 15 -0.02 -28.03 -3.79
N GLU A 16 -0.46 -27.71 -5.00
CA GLU A 16 -0.62 -28.69 -6.09
C GLU A 16 0.60 -28.75 -7.01
N TYR A 17 1.53 -27.78 -6.90
CA TYR A 17 2.71 -27.69 -7.77
C TYR A 17 4.00 -28.03 -7.03
N SER A 18 4.89 -28.77 -7.71
CA SER A 18 6.21 -29.13 -7.20
C SER A 18 7.34 -28.67 -8.15
N GLY A 19 8.57 -28.61 -7.62
CA GLY A 19 9.78 -28.32 -8.38
C GLY A 19 9.78 -26.93 -9.03
N PHE A 20 10.04 -26.86 -10.34
CA PHE A 20 10.17 -25.60 -11.08
C PHE A 20 8.85 -24.83 -11.18
N LYS A 21 7.70 -25.52 -11.28
CA LYS A 21 6.38 -24.86 -11.36
C LYS A 21 6.08 -24.10 -10.06
N TYR A 22 6.42 -24.68 -8.92
CA TYR A 22 6.35 -24.00 -7.63
C TYR A 22 7.22 -22.73 -7.62
N ALA A 23 8.47 -22.82 -8.08
CA ALA A 23 9.38 -21.68 -8.15
C ALA A 23 8.84 -20.53 -9.03
N THR A 24 8.12 -20.84 -10.11
CA THR A 24 7.52 -19.80 -10.97
C THR A 24 6.44 -18.97 -10.28
N PHE A 25 5.68 -19.54 -9.32
CA PHE A 25 4.70 -18.78 -8.55
C PHE A 25 5.35 -17.77 -7.61
N PHE A 26 6.40 -18.18 -6.88
CA PHE A 26 7.18 -17.24 -6.07
C PHE A 26 7.83 -16.17 -6.93
N MET A 27 8.45 -16.56 -8.05
CA MET A 27 9.07 -15.60 -8.96
C MET A 27 8.05 -14.59 -9.48
N ALA A 28 6.83 -15.02 -9.83
CA ALA A 28 5.76 -14.13 -10.25
C ALA A 28 5.34 -13.15 -9.14
N GLU A 29 5.25 -13.58 -7.89
CA GLU A 29 4.95 -12.70 -6.75
C GLU A 29 6.06 -11.66 -6.54
N TYR A 30 7.34 -12.07 -6.59
CA TYR A 30 8.48 -11.14 -6.49
C TYR A 30 8.54 -10.16 -7.66
N ILE A 31 8.26 -10.61 -8.89
CA ILE A 31 8.14 -9.73 -10.05
C ILE A 31 6.97 -8.75 -9.87
N GLY A 32 5.84 -9.20 -9.32
CA GLY A 32 4.70 -8.33 -9.00
C GLY A 32 5.06 -7.23 -8.00
N MET A 33 5.77 -7.58 -6.92
CA MET A 33 6.28 -6.61 -5.95
C MET A 33 7.24 -5.60 -6.59
N PHE A 34 8.14 -6.07 -7.46
CA PHE A 34 9.06 -5.22 -8.22
C PHE A 34 8.30 -4.27 -9.16
N ALA A 35 7.31 -4.77 -9.90
CA ALA A 35 6.52 -4.00 -10.85
C ALA A 35 5.68 -2.91 -10.15
N ILE A 36 5.00 -3.24 -9.06
CA ILE A 36 4.20 -2.27 -8.29
C ILE A 36 5.11 -1.20 -7.67
N SER A 37 6.27 -1.59 -7.15
CA SER A 37 7.26 -0.64 -6.63
C SER A 37 7.78 0.28 -7.74
N GLY A 38 8.08 -0.27 -8.92
CA GLY A 38 8.47 0.50 -10.10
C GLY A 38 7.40 1.51 -10.53
N LEU A 39 6.14 1.10 -10.58
CA LEU A 39 5.01 2.00 -10.85
C LEU A 39 4.86 3.07 -9.76
N GLY A 40 5.10 2.72 -8.50
CA GLY A 40 5.13 3.68 -7.40
C GLY A 40 6.19 4.76 -7.61
N VAL A 41 7.41 4.37 -7.99
CA VAL A 41 8.50 5.32 -8.28
C VAL A 41 8.15 6.24 -9.44
N THR A 42 7.61 5.70 -10.54
CA THR A 42 7.31 6.49 -11.74
C THR A 42 6.14 7.46 -11.51
N LEU A 43 5.05 7.01 -10.88
CA LEU A 43 3.83 7.80 -10.73
C LEU A 43 3.93 8.82 -9.58
N PHE A 44 4.56 8.46 -8.46
CA PHE A 44 4.50 9.27 -7.23
C PHE A 44 5.83 9.87 -6.81
N LEU A 45 6.98 9.22 -7.08
CA LEU A 45 8.30 9.70 -6.64
C LEU A 45 9.10 10.43 -7.75
N GLY A 46 8.42 10.87 -8.81
CA GLY A 46 9.04 11.64 -9.89
C GLY A 46 9.96 10.82 -10.81
N GLY A 47 9.83 9.49 -10.80
CA GLY A 47 10.53 8.59 -11.72
C GLY A 47 12.05 8.76 -11.70
N TRP A 48 12.59 9.10 -12.85
CA TRP A 48 14.03 9.16 -13.16
C TRP A 48 14.67 10.51 -12.84
N HIS A 49 13.86 11.50 -12.42
CA HIS A 49 14.37 12.81 -12.09
C HIS A 49 15.11 12.81 -10.75
N ALA A 50 16.21 13.56 -10.72
CA ALA A 50 16.93 13.85 -9.50
C ALA A 50 16.00 14.62 -8.54
N PRO A 51 16.01 14.30 -7.23
CA PRO A 51 15.18 15.01 -6.25
C PRO A 51 15.55 16.49 -6.10
N VAL A 52 16.77 16.85 -6.49
CA VAL A 52 17.33 18.20 -6.40
C VAL A 52 18.23 18.47 -7.60
N HIS A 53 18.16 19.70 -8.12
CA HIS A 53 18.84 20.11 -9.35
C HIS A 53 20.37 19.98 -9.27
N PHE A 54 20.95 20.06 -8.07
CA PHE A 54 22.41 19.91 -7.87
C PHE A 54 22.90 18.46 -7.95
N LEU A 55 22.00 17.47 -7.98
CA LEU A 55 22.32 16.03 -8.06
C LEU A 55 22.20 15.47 -9.49
N GLU A 56 21.99 16.33 -10.48
CA GLU A 56 21.85 15.95 -11.90
C GLU A 56 23.13 15.40 -12.53
N PHE A 57 24.28 15.53 -11.84
CA PHE A 57 25.52 14.88 -12.25
C PHE A 57 25.43 13.34 -12.24
N ILE A 58 24.57 12.78 -11.37
CA ILE A 58 24.36 11.33 -11.29
C ILE A 58 23.41 10.90 -12.41
N PRO A 59 23.71 9.81 -13.15
CA PRO A 59 22.84 9.34 -14.22
C PRO A 59 21.40 9.08 -13.76
N SER A 60 20.44 9.46 -14.59
CA SER A 60 19.00 9.37 -14.30
C SER A 60 18.53 7.94 -13.96
N TYR A 61 19.16 6.92 -14.54
CA TYR A 61 18.87 5.52 -14.23
C TYR A 61 19.22 5.14 -12.80
N ALA A 62 20.32 5.69 -12.26
CA ALA A 62 20.73 5.39 -10.89
C ALA A 62 19.70 5.92 -9.89
N TRP A 63 19.10 7.09 -10.15
CA TRP A 63 18.03 7.64 -9.32
C TRP A 63 16.78 6.76 -9.28
N PHE A 64 16.40 6.20 -10.44
CA PHE A 64 15.28 5.27 -10.50
C PHE A 64 15.55 4.02 -9.64
N PHE A 65 16.72 3.38 -9.82
CA PHE A 65 17.07 2.19 -9.06
C PHE A 65 17.22 2.45 -7.57
N VAL A 66 17.78 3.60 -7.16
CA VAL A 66 17.87 3.96 -5.72
C VAL A 66 16.48 4.10 -5.10
N LYS A 67 15.56 4.84 -5.73
CA LYS A 67 14.18 4.98 -5.22
C LYS A 67 13.46 3.63 -5.19
N LEU A 68 13.68 2.80 -6.21
CA LEU A 68 13.11 1.45 -6.28
C LEU A 68 13.65 0.55 -5.16
N SER A 69 14.97 0.55 -4.93
CA SER A 69 15.61 -0.19 -3.84
C SER A 69 15.09 0.25 -2.47
N ILE A 70 14.86 1.55 -2.26
CA ILE A 70 14.25 2.07 -1.02
C ILE A 70 12.83 1.52 -0.84
N LEU A 71 11.98 1.54 -1.88
CA LEU A 71 10.63 0.98 -1.78
C LEU A 71 10.63 -0.53 -1.52
N LEU A 72 11.51 -1.28 -2.19
CA LEU A 72 11.66 -2.71 -1.95
C LEU A 72 12.16 -3.00 -0.53
N PHE A 73 13.11 -2.22 -0.03
CA PHE A 73 13.57 -2.32 1.35
C PHE A 73 12.43 -2.08 2.34
N VAL A 74 11.60 -1.05 2.12
CA VAL A 74 10.41 -0.79 2.94
C VAL A 74 9.44 -1.97 2.88
N TYR A 75 9.21 -2.56 1.70
CA TYR A 75 8.32 -3.71 1.56
C TYR A 75 8.81 -4.92 2.37
N ILE A 76 10.11 -5.25 2.26
CA ILE A 76 10.74 -6.33 3.02
C ILE A 76 10.67 -6.03 4.52
N TRP A 77 10.92 -4.78 4.92
CA TRP A 77 10.86 -4.37 6.32
C TRP A 77 9.44 -4.50 6.90
N LEU A 78 8.41 -4.08 6.16
CA LEU A 78 7.01 -4.24 6.58
C LEU A 78 6.60 -5.70 6.68
N ARG A 79 7.07 -6.56 5.77
CA ARG A 79 6.83 -8.02 5.83
C ARG A 79 7.42 -8.63 7.10
N GLY A 80 8.58 -8.14 7.55
CA GLY A 80 9.25 -8.63 8.76
C GLY A 80 8.68 -8.07 10.08
N THR A 81 8.07 -6.88 10.07
CA THR A 81 7.67 -6.18 11.31
C THR A 81 6.17 -6.22 11.60
N LEU A 82 5.32 -6.31 10.59
CA LEU A 82 3.87 -6.25 10.81
C LEU A 82 3.31 -7.63 11.24
N PRO A 83 2.46 -7.66 12.29
CA PRO A 83 1.75 -8.88 12.66
C PRO A 83 0.75 -9.26 11.57
N ARG A 84 0.57 -10.56 11.34
CA ARG A 84 -0.41 -11.07 10.38
C ARG A 84 -1.82 -10.65 10.77
N THR A 85 -2.53 -9.98 9.86
CA THR A 85 -3.93 -9.58 10.02
C THR A 85 -4.85 -10.46 9.20
N ARG A 86 -6.03 -10.80 9.75
CA ARG A 86 -7.02 -11.64 9.05
C ARG A 86 -7.53 -10.95 7.78
N VAL A 87 -7.77 -11.75 6.72
CA VAL A 87 -8.33 -11.29 5.42
C VAL A 87 -9.55 -10.39 5.63
N ASP A 88 -10.48 -10.77 6.50
CA ASP A 88 -11.71 -10.00 6.77
C ASP A 88 -11.43 -8.58 7.26
N GLN A 89 -10.39 -8.41 8.08
CA GLN A 89 -10.01 -7.10 8.63
C GLN A 89 -9.38 -6.24 7.54
N ILE A 90 -8.51 -6.82 6.72
CA ILE A 90 -7.91 -6.16 5.55
C ILE A 90 -9.01 -5.76 4.56
N MET A 91 -9.97 -6.65 4.29
CA MET A 91 -11.07 -6.40 3.37
C MET A 91 -11.97 -5.27 3.86
N ASN A 92 -12.34 -5.29 5.15
CA ASN A 92 -13.12 -4.19 5.74
C ASN A 92 -12.37 -2.86 5.66
N PHE A 93 -11.05 -2.85 5.94
CA PHE A 93 -10.24 -1.64 5.83
C PHE A 93 -10.13 -1.15 4.38
N ALA A 94 -9.87 -2.04 3.42
CA ALA A 94 -9.77 -1.72 2.00
C ALA A 94 -11.07 -1.10 1.46
N TRP A 95 -12.22 -1.74 1.74
CA TRP A 95 -13.50 -1.29 1.20
C TRP A 95 -14.09 -0.09 1.93
N LYS A 96 -14.03 -0.06 3.26
CA LYS A 96 -14.71 0.97 4.04
C LYS A 96 -13.86 2.21 4.24
N PHE A 97 -12.52 2.07 4.22
CA PHE A 97 -11.61 3.17 4.51
C PHE A 97 -10.78 3.58 3.29
N MET A 98 -10.04 2.65 2.68
CA MET A 98 -9.11 3.01 1.59
C MET A 98 -9.84 3.49 0.32
N LEU A 99 -10.94 2.83 -0.06
CA LEU A 99 -11.68 3.18 -1.28
C LEU A 99 -12.34 4.57 -1.21
N PRO A 100 -13.06 4.96 -0.14
CA PRO A 100 -13.53 6.33 0.02
C PRO A 100 -12.40 7.38 0.09
N MET A 101 -11.28 7.04 0.73
CA MET A 101 -10.10 7.93 0.77
C MET A 101 -9.50 8.15 -0.62
N ALA A 102 -9.44 7.12 -1.47
CA ALA A 102 -8.96 7.26 -2.84
C ALA A 102 -9.81 8.24 -3.66
N PHE A 103 -11.15 8.15 -3.55
CA PHE A 103 -12.04 9.14 -4.19
C PHE A 103 -11.86 10.54 -3.63
N THR A 104 -11.62 10.65 -2.32
CA THR A 104 -11.32 11.93 -1.68
C THR A 104 -10.05 12.56 -2.22
N CYS A 105 -9.00 11.78 -2.49
CA CYS A 105 -7.77 12.30 -3.11
C CYS A 105 -8.02 12.90 -4.50
N VAL A 106 -8.93 12.33 -5.29
CA VAL A 106 -9.32 12.89 -6.60
C VAL A 106 -10.03 14.24 -6.43
N ILE A 107 -10.98 14.33 -5.49
CA ILE A 107 -11.67 15.59 -5.18
C ILE A 107 -10.67 16.62 -4.65
N ALA A 108 -9.76 16.21 -3.77
CA ALA A 108 -8.74 17.07 -3.20
C ALA A 108 -7.77 17.62 -4.26
N ALA A 109 -7.43 16.81 -5.28
CA ALA A 109 -6.67 17.26 -6.44
C ALA A 109 -7.44 18.28 -7.28
N ALA A 110 -8.76 18.09 -7.46
CA ALA A 110 -9.62 19.06 -8.15
C ALA A 110 -9.68 20.38 -7.38
N VAL A 111 -9.91 20.35 -6.07
CA VAL A 111 -9.91 21.54 -5.20
C VAL A 111 -8.58 22.30 -5.27
N TRP A 112 -7.46 21.58 -5.24
CA TRP A 112 -6.14 22.18 -5.40
C TRP A 112 -5.98 22.89 -6.75
N HIS A 113 -6.47 22.28 -7.84
CA HIS A 113 -6.38 22.85 -9.18
C HIS A 113 -7.20 24.15 -9.32
N TYR A 114 -8.44 24.17 -8.80
CA TYR A 114 -9.34 25.32 -8.96
C TYR A 114 -9.13 26.46 -7.97
N THR A 115 -8.57 26.19 -6.78
CA THR A 115 -8.37 27.23 -5.74
C THR A 115 -7.06 28.02 -5.92
N GLY A 116 -6.31 27.73 -6.98
CA GLY A 116 -5.01 28.32 -7.30
C GLY A 116 -3.84 27.49 -6.76
N ARG A 117 -2.83 27.25 -7.61
CA ARG A 117 -1.64 26.41 -7.37
C ARG A 117 -0.67 26.90 -6.26
N GLY A 118 -1.14 27.76 -5.36
CA GLY A 118 -0.36 28.30 -4.24
C GLY A 118 -0.63 27.58 -2.91
N LEU A 119 -0.07 28.12 -1.82
CA LEU A 119 -0.24 27.63 -0.45
C LEU A 119 -1.72 27.49 -0.04
N ARG A 120 -2.60 28.37 -0.52
CA ARG A 120 -4.05 28.32 -0.22
C ARG A 120 -4.72 27.07 -0.80
N GLY A 121 -4.36 26.67 -2.02
CA GLY A 121 -4.86 25.43 -2.62
C GLY A 121 -4.41 24.19 -1.86
N TRP A 122 -3.17 24.19 -1.36
CA TRP A 122 -2.66 23.13 -0.48
C TRP A 122 -3.43 23.04 0.83
N LEU A 123 -3.70 24.17 1.50
CA LEU A 123 -4.45 24.19 2.76
C LEU A 123 -5.88 23.68 2.57
N TRP A 124 -6.58 24.10 1.52
CA TRP A 124 -7.94 23.63 1.24
C TRP A 124 -7.98 22.14 0.89
N SER A 125 -7.04 21.66 0.07
CA SER A 125 -6.93 20.25 -0.31
C SER A 125 -6.67 19.36 0.93
N LEU A 126 -5.72 19.76 1.78
CA LEU A 126 -5.43 19.06 3.03
C LEU A 126 -6.62 19.12 4.00
N GLY A 127 -7.33 20.24 4.06
CA GLY A 127 -8.55 20.38 4.85
C GLY A 127 -9.63 19.39 4.44
N VAL A 128 -9.89 19.25 3.14
CA VAL A 128 -10.85 18.26 2.60
C VAL A 128 -10.44 16.84 2.98
N ILE A 129 -9.16 16.48 2.80
CA ILE A 129 -8.65 15.16 3.16
C ILE A 129 -8.80 14.91 4.67
N ALA A 130 -8.44 15.88 5.50
CA ALA A 130 -8.52 15.76 6.96
C ALA A 130 -9.96 15.60 7.47
N VAL A 131 -10.90 16.38 6.92
CA VAL A 131 -12.32 16.27 7.29
C VAL A 131 -12.87 14.90 6.94
N VAL A 132 -12.60 14.40 5.73
CA VAL A 132 -13.07 13.07 5.33
C VAL A 132 -12.38 11.96 6.13
N TYR A 133 -11.09 12.09 6.41
CA TYR A 133 -10.36 11.14 7.26
C TYR A 133 -10.97 11.06 8.66
N VAL A 134 -11.21 12.19 9.31
CA VAL A 134 -11.76 12.25 10.68
C VAL A 134 -13.18 11.72 10.71
N THR A 135 -14.03 12.13 9.78
CA THR A 135 -15.41 11.63 9.69
C THR A 135 -15.45 10.11 9.49
N LEU A 136 -14.66 9.56 8.57
CA LEU A 136 -14.56 8.11 8.39
C LEU A 136 -14.00 7.41 9.62
N SER A 137 -12.99 7.99 10.27
CA SER A 137 -12.39 7.42 11.48
C SER A 137 -13.38 7.37 12.66
N ILE A 138 -14.30 8.32 12.75
CA ILE A 138 -15.36 8.34 13.77
C ILE A 138 -16.48 7.36 13.40
N LEU A 139 -16.93 7.39 12.14
CA LEU A 139 -18.07 6.61 11.67
C LEU A 139 -17.79 5.10 11.63
N LEU A 140 -16.54 4.72 11.34
CA LEU A 140 -16.13 3.32 11.25
C LEU A 140 -15.70 2.72 12.59
N ASP A 141 -15.71 3.51 13.67
CA ASP A 141 -15.41 3.11 15.05
C ASP A 141 -14.28 2.07 15.14
N THR A 142 -13.13 2.41 14.51
CA THR A 142 -11.91 1.58 14.40
C THR A 142 -11.37 1.14 15.77
N ARG A 143 -11.90 1.69 16.87
CA ARG A 143 -11.49 1.45 18.25
C ARG A 143 -12.09 0.17 18.87
N ARG A 144 -13.13 -0.44 18.29
CA ARG A 144 -13.95 -1.44 19.01
C ARG A 144 -13.80 -2.93 18.62
N LYS A 145 -12.97 -3.34 17.66
CA LYS A 145 -12.98 -4.76 17.18
C LYS A 145 -11.63 -5.46 17.05
N PHE A 146 -10.72 -5.27 18.01
CA PHE A 146 -9.60 -6.20 18.25
C PHE A 146 -9.96 -7.24 19.33
N ALA A 147 -11.23 -7.62 19.47
CA ALA A 147 -11.61 -8.70 20.36
C ALA A 147 -11.22 -10.05 19.71
N PRO A 148 -10.43 -10.91 20.37
CA PRO A 148 -10.18 -12.25 19.88
C PRO A 148 -11.52 -13.01 19.76
N ARG A 149 -11.80 -13.57 18.58
CA ARG A 149 -12.96 -14.45 18.38
C ARG A 149 -12.71 -15.75 19.15
N THR A 150 -13.58 -16.07 20.10
CA THR A 150 -13.62 -17.40 20.72
C THR A 150 -14.23 -18.39 19.73
N TYR A 151 -13.44 -19.34 19.26
CA TYR A 151 -13.93 -20.45 18.45
C TYR A 151 -14.64 -21.44 19.35
N ARG A 152 -15.96 -21.56 19.21
CA ARG A 152 -16.80 -22.41 20.06
C ARG A 152 -16.74 -23.91 19.70
N PHE A 153 -15.88 -24.28 18.74
CA PHE A 153 -15.78 -25.63 18.17
C PHE A 153 -14.34 -26.16 18.10
N ALA A 154 -13.41 -25.54 18.85
CA ALA A 154 -12.05 -26.04 19.03
C ALA A 154 -11.89 -26.50 20.48
N GLU A 155 -12.57 -27.59 20.81
CA GLU A 155 -12.23 -28.52 21.91
C GLU A 155 -12.07 -29.92 21.31
#